data_AF-A0A1R1EKP9-F1
#
_entry.id   AF-A0A1R1EKP9-F1
#
_cell.length_a   1.000
_cell.length_b   1.000
_cell.length_c   1.000
_cell.angle_alpha   90.00
_cell.angle_beta   90.00
_cell.angle_gamma   90.00
#
_symmetry.space_group_name_H-M   'P 1'
#
loop_
_entity.id
_entity.type
_entity.pdbx_description
1 polymer ?
#
loop_
_entity_poly.entity_id
_entity_poly.type
_entity_poly.pdbx_seq_one_letter_code
_entity_poly.pdbx_strand_id
1 'polypeptide(L)'
;MTTVLIPAYEPDERLLQLIADLKAACRCGIVVVDDGSGEAYGELFHSARQAGCIVLTHDHNLGKGRALKTGFAFLKKAGETGGIVCADSDGQHLPADIVRIAAAVDEHPDHIVLGCRHFTGRVPLRSRFGNQATRLVYTLTTGRFVMDTQTGLRGFSSAMLDWLCSIPGDRFEYEMNMLLQARGDGYPIHEVPIDTVYLEKNKSSHFRPVADSIRIYAPILKFCSSSVLSAGLDFLLLFVLQFVTGSLLAAVVGSRLCSAIFNYAMNRRYVFVKKDAPRLIESAPKYFALVALIMGLNYGLLILFHEMVGIPLFIAKLLTEGSLFVFSYWCQRKFVFRSRSQAGGRPPKAYVKRYKKV
;
A
#
# COMPACT_ATOMS: atom_id res chain seq x y z
N MET A 1 -17.67 8.77 -19.85
CA MET A 1 -16.49 9.44 -20.44
C MET A 1 -15.40 9.37 -19.40
N THR A 2 -14.18 8.99 -19.78
CA THR A 2 -13.09 8.82 -18.81
C THR A 2 -12.53 10.17 -18.39
N THR A 3 -12.20 10.31 -17.11
CA THR A 3 -11.53 11.49 -16.57
C THR A 3 -10.10 11.15 -16.13
N VAL A 4 -9.12 11.92 -16.60
CA VAL A 4 -7.72 11.82 -16.19
C VAL A 4 -7.50 12.75 -14.99
N LEU A 5 -7.01 12.18 -13.89
CA LEU A 5 -6.69 12.90 -12.66
C LEU A 5 -5.16 13.02 -12.50
N ILE A 6 -4.65 14.24 -12.47
CA ILE A 6 -3.22 14.53 -12.45
C ILE A 6 -2.87 15.30 -11.16
N PRO A 7 -2.36 14.66 -10.11
CA PRO A 7 -1.76 15.38 -8.99
C PRO A 7 -0.41 15.99 -9.41
N ALA A 8 -0.20 17.26 -9.09
CA ALA A 8 1.00 18.00 -9.43
C ALA A 8 1.53 18.78 -8.23
N TYR A 9 2.83 18.75 -8.02
CA TYR A 9 3.53 19.59 -7.05
C TYR A 9 4.82 20.07 -7.71
N GLU A 10 4.99 21.39 -7.82
CA GLU A 10 6.13 22.03 -8.49
C GLU A 10 6.39 21.47 -9.92
N PRO A 11 5.34 21.37 -10.79
CA PRO A 11 5.49 20.76 -12.11
C PRO A 11 6.33 21.64 -13.07
N ASP A 12 6.78 21.06 -14.17
CA ASP A 12 7.39 21.78 -15.30
C ASP A 12 6.45 21.77 -16.53
N GLU A 13 6.97 22.25 -17.67
CA GLU A 13 6.27 22.31 -18.97
C GLU A 13 5.74 20.94 -19.44
N ARG A 14 6.25 19.81 -18.91
CA ARG A 14 5.78 18.48 -19.28
C ARG A 14 4.32 18.24 -18.88
N LEU A 15 3.83 18.93 -17.84
CA LEU A 15 2.41 18.91 -17.49
C LEU A 15 1.55 19.44 -18.65
N LEU A 16 1.95 20.56 -19.26
CA LEU A 16 1.22 21.18 -20.37
C LEU A 16 1.31 20.32 -21.64
N GLN A 17 2.49 19.75 -21.91
CA GLN A 17 2.66 18.81 -23.01
C GLN A 17 1.75 17.58 -22.85
N LEU A 18 1.70 16.98 -21.66
CA LEU A 18 0.82 15.85 -21.37
C LEU A 18 -0.65 16.20 -21.58
N ILE A 19 -1.08 17.39 -21.13
CA ILE A 19 -2.46 17.87 -21.36
C ILE A 19 -2.77 17.99 -22.85
N ALA A 20 -1.85 18.60 -23.63
CA ALA A 20 -2.02 18.77 -25.07
C ALA A 20 -2.11 17.42 -25.78
N ASP A 21 -1.21 16.51 -25.46
CA ASP A 21 -1.16 15.18 -26.07
C ASP A 21 -2.39 14.34 -25.73
N LEU A 22 -2.89 14.42 -24.48
CA LEU A 22 -4.11 13.72 -24.06
C LEU A 22 -5.34 14.23 -24.81
N LYS A 23 -5.47 15.54 -24.97
CA LYS A 23 -6.58 16.17 -25.72
C LYS A 23 -6.54 15.82 -27.21
N ALA A 24 -5.34 15.67 -27.78
CA ALA A 24 -5.17 15.22 -29.15
C ALA A 24 -5.48 13.72 -29.32
N ALA A 25 -5.10 12.89 -28.35
CA ALA A 25 -5.26 11.44 -28.43
C ALA A 25 -6.68 10.96 -28.14
N CYS A 26 -7.42 11.61 -27.23
CA CYS A 26 -8.75 11.15 -26.84
C CYS A 26 -9.64 12.28 -26.28
N ARG A 27 -10.96 12.06 -26.33
CA ARG A 27 -11.92 12.88 -25.60
C ARG A 27 -12.00 12.40 -24.15
N CYS A 28 -11.31 13.09 -23.24
CA CYS A 28 -11.36 12.85 -21.81
C CYS A 28 -11.57 14.15 -21.01
N GLY A 29 -12.14 14.03 -19.82
CA GLY A 29 -12.05 15.10 -18.82
C GLY A 29 -10.64 15.12 -18.25
N ILE A 30 -10.11 16.30 -17.91
CA ILE A 30 -8.81 16.42 -17.23
C ILE A 30 -9.00 17.26 -15.96
N VAL A 31 -8.68 16.65 -14.83
CA VAL A 31 -8.63 17.31 -13.52
C VAL A 31 -7.19 17.33 -13.06
N VAL A 32 -6.64 18.52 -12.86
CA VAL A 32 -5.31 18.74 -12.28
C VAL A 32 -5.51 19.18 -10.82
N VAL A 33 -4.69 18.64 -9.92
CA VAL A 33 -4.65 19.06 -8.52
C VAL A 33 -3.27 19.63 -8.23
N ASP A 34 -3.18 20.96 -8.13
CA ASP A 34 -2.02 21.66 -7.61
C ASP A 34 -1.94 21.46 -6.09
N ASP A 35 -0.99 20.65 -5.63
CA ASP A 35 -0.74 20.38 -4.21
C ASP A 35 0.06 21.52 -3.55
N GLY A 36 -0.29 22.78 -3.82
CA GLY A 36 0.31 23.95 -3.20
C GLY A 36 1.74 24.25 -3.67
N SER A 37 1.95 24.28 -4.99
CA SER A 37 3.26 24.55 -5.60
C SER A 37 3.76 26.01 -5.41
N GLY A 38 2.84 26.94 -5.13
CA GLY A 38 3.15 28.36 -4.91
C GLY A 38 3.11 29.20 -6.19
N GLU A 39 3.26 30.52 -6.03
CA GLU A 39 3.06 31.51 -7.10
C GLU A 39 3.96 31.31 -8.32
N ALA A 40 5.18 30.83 -8.12
CA ALA A 40 6.15 30.59 -9.20
C ALA A 40 5.65 29.60 -10.28
N TYR A 41 4.68 28.74 -9.94
CA TYR A 41 4.09 27.75 -10.85
C TYR A 41 2.69 28.15 -11.33
N GLY A 42 2.19 29.33 -10.92
CA GLY A 42 0.83 29.79 -11.20
C GLY A 42 0.51 29.87 -12.70
N GLU A 43 1.46 30.26 -13.53
CA GLU A 43 1.30 30.36 -14.99
C GLU A 43 1.05 28.99 -15.65
N LEU A 44 1.70 27.92 -15.17
CA LEU A 44 1.46 26.56 -15.68
C LEU A 44 0.02 26.13 -15.37
N PHE A 45 -0.45 26.37 -14.15
CA PHE A 45 -1.82 26.05 -13.76
C PHE A 45 -2.85 26.96 -14.41
N HIS A 46 -2.52 28.22 -14.70
CA HIS A 46 -3.35 29.11 -15.51
C HIS A 46 -3.49 28.57 -16.93
N SER A 47 -2.38 28.17 -17.56
CA SER A 47 -2.36 27.57 -18.89
C SER A 47 -3.15 26.27 -18.97
N ALA A 48 -3.08 25.42 -17.93
CA ALA A 48 -3.91 24.22 -17.83
C ALA A 48 -5.42 24.55 -17.80
N ARG A 49 -5.84 25.61 -17.10
CA ARG A 49 -7.23 26.10 -17.12
C ARG A 49 -7.63 26.62 -18.51
N GLN A 50 -6.77 27.40 -19.16
CA GLN A 50 -7.00 27.90 -20.52
C GLN A 50 -7.14 26.77 -21.54
N ALA A 51 -6.39 25.69 -21.36
CA ALA A 51 -6.54 24.49 -22.17
C ALA A 51 -7.90 23.78 -21.93
N GLY A 52 -8.69 24.17 -20.93
CA GLY A 52 -9.98 23.59 -20.59
C GLY A 52 -9.90 22.45 -19.56
N CYS A 53 -8.86 22.44 -18.72
CA CYS A 53 -8.77 21.52 -17.58
C CYS A 53 -9.42 22.14 -16.35
N ILE A 54 -9.94 21.28 -15.47
CA ILE A 54 -10.34 21.70 -14.13
C ILE A 54 -9.09 21.67 -13.25
N VAL A 55 -8.79 22.77 -12.57
CA VAL A 55 -7.61 22.86 -11.69
C VAL A 55 -8.04 23.17 -10.27
N LEU A 56 -7.80 22.22 -9.38
CA LEU A 56 -8.00 22.33 -7.93
C LEU A 56 -6.66 22.72 -7.29
N THR A 57 -6.67 23.58 -6.28
CA THR A 57 -5.45 24.08 -5.65
C THR A 57 -5.52 23.93 -4.13
N HIS A 58 -4.44 23.43 -3.52
CA HIS A 58 -4.21 23.49 -2.08
C HIS A 58 -3.40 24.73 -1.70
N ASP A 59 -3.62 25.26 -0.50
CA ASP A 59 -2.86 26.42 -0.01
C ASP A 59 -1.38 26.10 0.26
N HIS A 60 -1.05 24.83 0.55
CA HIS A 60 0.31 24.34 0.80
C HIS A 60 0.40 22.83 0.49
N ASN A 61 1.62 22.30 0.42
CA ASN A 61 1.86 20.87 0.17
C ASN A 61 1.25 19.94 1.23
N LEU A 62 0.18 19.24 0.87
CA LEU A 62 -0.48 18.25 1.71
C LEU A 62 -0.02 16.81 1.40
N GLY A 63 0.50 16.59 0.20
CA GLY A 63 1.06 15.33 -0.28
C GLY A 63 0.22 14.68 -1.39
N LYS A 64 0.89 13.83 -2.20
CA LYS A 64 0.30 13.13 -3.36
C LYS A 64 -1.00 12.39 -3.01
N GLY A 65 -1.05 11.68 -1.88
CA GLY A 65 -2.25 10.96 -1.44
C GLY A 65 -3.42 11.90 -1.14
N ARG A 66 -3.15 13.08 -0.56
CA ARG A 66 -4.17 14.11 -0.33
C ARG A 66 -4.62 14.72 -1.65
N ALA A 67 -3.70 15.04 -2.56
CA ALA A 67 -4.03 15.57 -3.89
C ALA A 67 -4.96 14.61 -4.67
N LEU A 68 -4.64 13.30 -4.66
CA LEU A 68 -5.50 12.27 -5.24
C LEU A 68 -6.89 12.25 -4.59
N LYS A 69 -6.97 12.27 -3.27
CA LYS A 69 -8.26 12.32 -2.54
C LYS A 69 -9.07 13.58 -2.84
N THR A 70 -8.42 14.73 -2.99
CA THR A 70 -9.09 15.98 -3.38
C THR A 70 -9.71 15.83 -4.77
N GLY A 71 -8.98 15.25 -5.73
CA GLY A 71 -9.49 14.90 -7.05
C GLY A 71 -10.67 13.92 -7.00
N PHE A 72 -10.54 12.82 -6.25
CA PHE A 72 -11.62 11.84 -6.09
C PHE A 72 -12.88 12.46 -5.44
N ALA A 73 -12.71 13.26 -4.39
CA ALA A 73 -13.83 13.94 -3.74
C ALA A 73 -14.53 14.93 -4.67
N PHE A 74 -13.77 15.65 -5.50
CA PHE A 74 -14.31 16.52 -6.53
C PHE A 74 -15.11 15.73 -7.57
N LEU A 75 -14.54 14.67 -8.14
CA LEU A 75 -15.20 13.83 -9.14
C LEU A 75 -16.49 13.20 -8.60
N LYS A 76 -16.46 12.75 -7.35
CA LYS A 76 -17.64 12.24 -6.65
C LYS A 76 -18.73 13.31 -6.56
N LYS A 77 -18.37 14.52 -6.13
CA LYS A 77 -19.32 15.65 -6.00
C LYS A 77 -19.89 16.07 -7.36
N ALA A 78 -19.08 16.00 -8.41
CA ALA A 78 -19.50 16.30 -9.78
C ALA A 78 -20.40 15.21 -10.41
N GLY A 79 -20.60 14.07 -9.73
CA GLY A 79 -21.39 12.97 -10.24
C GLY A 79 -20.71 12.20 -11.37
N GLU A 80 -19.38 12.07 -11.33
CA GLU A 80 -18.62 11.28 -12.31
C GLU A 80 -19.17 9.85 -12.38
N THR A 81 -19.38 9.37 -13.60
CA THR A 81 -19.93 8.03 -13.90
C THR A 81 -18.98 7.17 -14.72
N GLY A 82 -17.98 7.77 -15.38
CA GLY A 82 -16.99 7.05 -16.17
C GLY A 82 -15.83 6.48 -15.37
N GLY A 83 -14.85 5.93 -16.09
CA GLY A 83 -13.56 5.55 -15.52
C GLY A 83 -12.72 6.76 -15.13
N ILE A 84 -11.82 6.54 -14.19
CA ILE A 84 -10.88 7.53 -13.67
C ILE A 84 -9.48 6.98 -13.86
N VAL A 85 -8.61 7.71 -14.54
CA VAL A 85 -7.21 7.33 -14.73
C VAL A 85 -6.32 8.34 -14.04
N CYS A 86 -5.59 7.91 -13.02
CA CYS A 86 -4.56 8.71 -12.37
C CYS A 86 -3.26 8.62 -13.17
N ALA A 87 -2.66 9.77 -13.48
CA ALA A 87 -1.36 9.86 -14.15
C ALA A 87 -0.47 10.90 -13.45
N ASP A 88 0.84 10.65 -13.40
CA ASP A 88 1.80 11.61 -12.85
C ASP A 88 2.04 12.79 -13.82
N SER A 89 2.36 13.97 -13.28
CA SER A 89 2.56 15.21 -14.05
C SER A 89 3.94 15.34 -14.71
N ASP A 90 4.81 14.34 -14.58
CA ASP A 90 6.22 14.42 -14.98
C ASP A 90 6.51 13.91 -16.40
N GLY A 91 5.45 13.56 -17.15
CA GLY A 91 5.53 13.11 -18.54
C GLY A 91 6.05 11.67 -18.71
N GLN A 92 6.15 10.87 -17.64
CA GLN A 92 6.61 9.48 -17.75
C GLN A 92 5.59 8.51 -18.37
N HIS A 93 4.30 8.89 -18.37
CA HIS A 93 3.21 8.06 -18.89
C HIS A 93 2.82 8.52 -20.28
N LEU A 94 2.87 7.62 -21.26
CA LEU A 94 2.45 7.97 -22.62
C LEU A 94 0.92 8.15 -22.68
N PRO A 95 0.40 9.09 -23.48
CA PRO A 95 -1.03 9.23 -23.71
C PRO A 95 -1.69 7.92 -24.17
N ALA A 96 -1.00 7.14 -24.99
CA ALA A 96 -1.47 5.82 -25.43
C ALA A 96 -1.62 4.84 -24.25
N ASP A 97 -0.74 4.89 -23.25
CA ASP A 97 -0.87 4.09 -22.03
C ASP A 97 -2.09 4.50 -21.21
N ILE A 98 -2.30 5.81 -21.06
CA ILE A 98 -3.47 6.34 -20.34
C ILE A 98 -4.77 5.90 -21.03
N VAL A 99 -4.82 5.93 -22.36
CA VAL A 99 -5.97 5.43 -23.14
C VAL A 99 -6.15 3.91 -22.99
N ARG A 100 -5.06 3.12 -23.01
CA ARG A 100 -5.12 1.67 -22.75
C ARG A 100 -5.70 1.35 -21.37
N ILE A 101 -5.27 2.09 -20.35
CA ILE A 101 -5.77 1.93 -18.97
C ILE A 101 -7.24 2.34 -18.88
N ALA A 102 -7.64 3.42 -19.55
CA ALA A 102 -9.04 3.83 -19.63
C ALA A 102 -9.93 2.72 -20.21
N ALA A 103 -9.52 2.11 -21.32
CA ALA A 103 -10.25 1.00 -21.94
C ALA A 103 -10.33 -0.22 -21.00
N ALA A 104 -9.23 -0.58 -20.34
CA ALA A 104 -9.21 -1.69 -19.40
C ALA A 104 -10.09 -1.45 -18.16
N VAL A 105 -10.28 -0.20 -17.73
CA VAL A 105 -11.24 0.14 -16.65
C VAL A 105 -12.67 -0.12 -17.11
N ASP A 106 -13.00 0.21 -18.35
CA ASP A 106 -14.34 -0.04 -18.91
C ASP A 106 -14.62 -1.55 -19.07
N GLU A 107 -13.60 -2.34 -19.42
CA GLU A 107 -13.68 -3.80 -19.52
C GLU A 107 -13.71 -4.50 -18.14
N HIS A 108 -13.06 -3.90 -17.15
CA HIS A 108 -12.91 -4.46 -15.80
C HIS A 108 -13.35 -3.47 -14.70
N PRO A 109 -14.63 -3.06 -14.65
CA PRO A 109 -15.11 -1.99 -13.77
C PRO A 109 -15.01 -2.32 -12.27
N ASP A 110 -14.94 -3.61 -11.92
CA ASP A 110 -14.77 -4.07 -10.54
C ASP A 110 -13.29 -4.21 -10.13
N HIS A 111 -12.34 -3.94 -11.04
CA HIS A 111 -10.91 -4.08 -10.80
C HIS A 111 -10.20 -2.74 -10.63
N ILE A 112 -9.12 -2.76 -9.86
CA ILE A 112 -8.10 -1.72 -9.89
C ILE A 112 -7.16 -2.06 -11.04
N VAL A 113 -7.12 -1.19 -12.05
CA VAL A 113 -6.25 -1.37 -13.22
C VAL A 113 -4.90 -0.71 -12.95
N LEU A 114 -3.81 -1.46 -13.06
CA LEU A 114 -2.46 -0.96 -12.85
C LEU A 114 -1.67 -0.97 -14.15
N GLY A 115 -1.13 0.19 -14.54
CA GLY A 115 -0.15 0.28 -15.61
C GLY A 115 1.19 -0.25 -15.14
N CYS A 116 1.57 -1.43 -15.60
CA CYS A 116 2.77 -2.14 -15.15
C CYS A 116 3.90 -1.99 -16.16
N ARG A 117 4.97 -1.34 -15.72
CA ARG A 117 6.17 -1.15 -16.53
C ARG A 117 6.84 -2.49 -16.78
N HIS A 118 7.17 -2.78 -18.04
CA HIS A 118 8.12 -3.85 -18.32
C HIS A 118 9.51 -3.40 -17.86
N PHE A 119 10.08 -4.07 -16.85
CA PHE A 119 11.45 -3.83 -16.39
C PHE A 119 12.51 -4.37 -17.36
N THR A 120 12.28 -4.24 -18.67
CA THR A 120 13.17 -4.64 -19.76
C THR A 120 14.03 -3.43 -20.14
N GLY A 121 15.25 -3.34 -19.60
CA GLY A 121 16.21 -2.28 -19.95
C GLY A 121 17.03 -1.73 -18.79
N ARG A 122 17.75 -0.62 -19.04
CA ARG A 122 18.61 0.11 -18.08
C ARG A 122 17.77 0.92 -17.07
N VAL A 123 16.92 0.24 -16.31
CA VAL A 123 16.23 0.87 -15.18
C VAL A 123 17.28 1.26 -14.13
N PRO A 124 17.27 2.50 -13.60
CA PRO A 124 18.18 2.88 -12.52
C PRO A 124 18.11 1.87 -11.37
N LEU A 125 19.26 1.32 -10.97
CA LEU A 125 19.35 0.24 -9.96
C LEU A 125 18.60 0.58 -8.66
N ARG A 126 18.56 1.86 -8.29
CA ARG A 126 17.86 2.37 -7.10
C ARG A 126 16.34 2.19 -7.18
N SER A 127 15.72 2.50 -8.33
CA SER A 127 14.28 2.32 -8.53
C SER A 127 13.90 0.83 -8.64
N ARG A 128 14.78 0.00 -9.21
CA ARG A 128 14.58 -1.47 -9.21
C ARG A 128 14.56 -2.05 -7.81
N PHE A 129 15.51 -1.65 -6.96
CA PHE A 129 15.63 -2.17 -5.60
C PHE A 129 14.45 -1.73 -4.72
N GLY A 130 14.03 -0.47 -4.83
CA GLY A 130 12.84 0.04 -4.12
C GLY A 130 11.55 -0.69 -4.51
N ASN A 131 11.34 -0.94 -5.80
CA ASN A 131 10.17 -1.69 -6.27
C ASN A 131 10.25 -3.18 -5.88
N GLN A 132 11.43 -3.81 -5.93
CA GLN A 132 11.59 -5.20 -5.47
C GLN A 132 11.27 -5.36 -3.98
N ALA A 133 11.75 -4.45 -3.15
CA ALA A 133 11.46 -4.48 -1.72
C ALA A 133 9.97 -4.26 -1.42
N THR A 134 9.33 -3.27 -2.05
CA THR A 134 7.89 -3.04 -1.90
C THR A 134 7.04 -4.19 -2.44
N ARG A 135 7.43 -4.83 -3.56
CA ARG A 135 6.79 -6.04 -4.08
C ARG A 135 6.91 -7.21 -3.12
N LEU A 136 8.09 -7.46 -2.58
CA LEU A 136 8.30 -8.52 -1.59
C LEU A 136 7.39 -8.29 -0.38
N VAL A 137 7.42 -7.08 0.19
CA VAL A 137 6.54 -6.68 1.29
C VAL A 137 5.07 -6.91 0.96
N TYR A 138 4.62 -6.47 -0.22
CA TYR A 138 3.26 -6.63 -0.67
C TYR A 138 2.90 -8.12 -0.77
N THR A 139 3.72 -8.92 -1.44
CA THR A 139 3.47 -10.35 -1.64
C THR A 139 3.45 -11.13 -0.35
N LEU A 140 4.37 -10.85 0.57
CA LEU A 140 4.36 -11.47 1.90
C LEU A 140 3.11 -11.07 2.70
N THR A 141 2.62 -9.84 2.54
CA THR A 141 1.45 -9.34 3.28
C THR A 141 0.11 -9.76 2.68
N THR A 142 0.02 -9.89 1.35
CA THR A 142 -1.25 -10.17 0.67
C THR A 142 -1.36 -11.60 0.17
N GLY A 143 -0.24 -12.33 0.08
CA GLY A 143 -0.14 -13.63 -0.56
C GLY A 143 -0.34 -13.58 -2.07
N ARG A 144 -0.18 -12.40 -2.70
CA ARG A 144 -0.36 -12.20 -4.14
C ARG A 144 0.80 -11.40 -4.73
N PHE A 145 1.08 -11.69 -5.98
CA PHE A 145 2.11 -11.00 -6.73
C PHE A 145 1.50 -9.84 -7.51
N VAL A 146 2.19 -8.70 -7.49
CA VAL A 146 1.94 -7.53 -8.32
C VAL A 146 3.27 -7.16 -8.96
N MET A 147 3.23 -6.88 -10.26
CA MET A 147 4.39 -6.55 -11.09
C MET A 147 4.97 -5.17 -10.75
N ASP A 148 4.12 -4.17 -10.53
CA ASP A 148 4.59 -2.84 -10.19
C ASP A 148 3.74 -2.19 -9.10
N THR A 149 4.21 -2.30 -7.85
CA THR A 149 3.52 -1.68 -6.70
C THR A 149 3.70 -0.16 -6.66
N GLN A 150 4.66 0.37 -7.40
CA GLN A 150 5.05 1.79 -7.39
C GLN A 150 4.65 2.52 -8.68
N THR A 151 3.79 1.93 -9.52
CA THR A 151 3.24 2.65 -10.66
C THR A 151 2.32 3.77 -10.20
N GLY A 152 2.46 4.96 -10.79
CA GLY A 152 1.52 6.07 -10.63
C GLY A 152 0.38 6.04 -11.64
N LEU A 153 0.49 5.23 -12.70
CA LEU A 153 -0.57 5.07 -13.70
C LEU A 153 -1.58 4.01 -13.23
N ARG A 154 -2.75 4.46 -12.80
CA ARG A 154 -3.78 3.60 -12.20
C ARG A 154 -5.17 3.98 -12.68
N GLY A 155 -5.98 2.98 -12.99
CA GLY A 155 -7.36 3.12 -13.43
C GLY A 155 -8.36 2.60 -12.39
N PHE A 156 -9.48 3.31 -12.25
CA PHE A 156 -10.56 2.98 -11.33
C PHE A 156 -11.92 3.27 -11.95
N SER A 157 -12.92 2.47 -11.59
CA SER A 157 -14.31 2.85 -11.83
C SER A 157 -14.77 3.94 -10.87
N SER A 158 -15.65 4.84 -11.32
CA SER A 158 -16.34 5.83 -10.48
C SER A 158 -17.02 5.21 -9.25
N ALA A 159 -17.45 3.94 -9.33
CA ALA A 159 -18.03 3.20 -8.21
C ALA A 159 -17.08 3.06 -7.01
N MET A 160 -15.76 3.21 -7.22
CA MET A 160 -14.74 3.11 -6.18
C MET A 160 -14.45 4.43 -5.46
N LEU A 161 -15.02 5.55 -5.89
CA LEU A 161 -14.70 6.89 -5.37
C LEU A 161 -14.84 7.02 -3.85
N ASP A 162 -15.89 6.42 -3.27
CA ASP A 162 -16.11 6.40 -1.83
C ASP A 162 -14.99 5.66 -1.10
N TRP A 163 -14.63 4.50 -1.63
CA TRP A 163 -13.56 3.68 -1.07
C TRP A 163 -12.21 4.38 -1.20
N LEU A 164 -11.89 4.94 -2.37
CA LEU A 164 -10.65 5.68 -2.62
C LEU A 164 -10.46 6.86 -1.65
N CYS A 165 -11.53 7.60 -1.34
CA CYS A 165 -11.51 8.69 -0.36
C CYS A 165 -11.24 8.19 1.07
N SER A 166 -11.66 6.97 1.40
CA SER A 166 -11.56 6.40 2.75
C SER A 166 -10.17 5.84 3.10
N ILE A 167 -9.33 5.56 2.11
CA ILE A 167 -8.01 4.94 2.32
C ILE A 167 -7.10 5.88 3.15
N PRO A 168 -6.48 5.40 4.24
CA PRO A 168 -5.54 6.17 5.05
C PRO A 168 -4.24 6.48 4.32
N GLY A 169 -3.61 7.59 4.72
CA GLY A 169 -2.36 8.07 4.13
C GLY A 169 -2.61 9.27 3.21
N ASP A 170 -1.73 10.25 3.28
CA ASP A 170 -1.87 11.53 2.57
C ASP A 170 -0.67 11.83 1.67
N ARG A 171 0.41 11.04 1.76
CA ARG A 171 1.55 11.13 0.85
C ARG A 171 1.70 9.84 0.04
N PHE A 172 2.92 9.50 -0.38
CA PHE A 172 3.21 8.32 -1.20
C PHE A 172 2.76 7.00 -0.56
N GLU A 173 2.64 6.90 0.77
CA GLU A 173 2.12 5.70 1.43
C GLU A 173 0.66 5.37 1.08
N TYR A 174 -0.13 6.37 0.63
CA TYR A 174 -1.52 6.18 0.21
C TYR A 174 -1.64 5.09 -0.86
N GLU A 175 -0.79 5.16 -1.88
CA GLU A 175 -0.79 4.25 -3.01
C GLU A 175 -0.52 2.80 -2.60
N MET A 176 0.36 2.57 -1.61
CA MET A 176 0.62 1.25 -1.05
C MET A 176 -0.53 0.79 -0.14
N ASN A 177 -1.08 1.69 0.69
CA ASN A 177 -2.22 1.39 1.56
C ASN A 177 -3.46 0.99 0.76
N MET A 178 -3.69 1.62 -0.39
CA MET A 178 -4.73 1.29 -1.35
C MET A 178 -4.56 -0.16 -1.84
N LEU A 179 -3.38 -0.53 -2.33
CA LEU A 179 -3.11 -1.88 -2.82
C LEU A 179 -3.29 -2.94 -1.73
N LEU A 180 -2.84 -2.63 -0.50
CA LEU A 180 -2.95 -3.54 0.63
C LEU A 180 -4.39 -3.72 1.13
N GLN A 181 -5.29 -2.77 0.87
CA GLN A 181 -6.70 -2.83 1.27
C GLN A 181 -7.60 -3.39 0.18
N ALA A 182 -7.26 -3.19 -1.10
CA ALA A 182 -8.06 -3.57 -2.27
C ALA A 182 -8.72 -4.95 -2.13
N ARG A 183 -7.92 -5.98 -1.83
CA ARG A 183 -8.42 -7.36 -1.68
C ARG A 183 -9.39 -7.53 -0.51
N GLY A 184 -9.09 -6.91 0.63
CA GLY A 184 -9.91 -7.03 1.84
C GLY A 184 -11.30 -6.43 1.65
N ASP A 185 -11.39 -5.43 0.76
CA ASP A 185 -12.61 -4.69 0.47
C ASP A 185 -13.26 -5.11 -0.86
N GLY A 186 -12.74 -6.16 -1.51
CA GLY A 186 -13.38 -6.82 -2.66
C GLY A 186 -12.98 -6.31 -4.05
N TYR A 187 -11.91 -5.53 -4.16
CA TYR A 187 -11.40 -5.02 -5.44
C TYR A 187 -10.18 -5.83 -5.92
N PRO A 188 -10.31 -6.69 -6.94
CA PRO A 188 -9.19 -7.40 -7.54
C PRO A 188 -8.30 -6.42 -8.32
N ILE A 189 -7.07 -6.86 -8.64
CA ILE A 189 -6.10 -6.08 -9.40
C ILE A 189 -6.00 -6.68 -10.81
N HIS A 190 -6.05 -5.82 -11.82
CA HIS A 190 -5.79 -6.15 -13.21
C HIS A 190 -4.55 -5.37 -13.69
N GLU A 191 -3.58 -6.05 -14.31
CA GLU A 191 -2.30 -5.46 -14.69
C GLU A 191 -2.21 -5.31 -16.21
N VAL A 192 -2.02 -4.08 -16.69
CA VAL A 192 -1.87 -3.76 -18.11
C VAL A 192 -0.40 -3.38 -18.37
N PRO A 193 0.31 -4.05 -19.27
CA PRO A 193 1.66 -3.65 -19.66
C PRO A 193 1.70 -2.23 -20.22
N ILE A 194 2.64 -1.42 -19.74
CA ILE A 194 2.90 -0.07 -20.25
C ILE A 194 4.37 0.13 -20.59
N ASP A 195 4.62 1.07 -21.49
CA ASP A 195 5.96 1.49 -21.87
C ASP A 195 6.49 2.51 -20.85
N THR A 196 7.79 2.47 -20.54
CA THR A 196 8.38 3.44 -19.60
C THR A 196 9.24 4.44 -20.33
N VAL A 197 8.84 5.72 -20.29
CA VAL A 197 9.67 6.81 -20.78
C VAL A 197 10.58 7.26 -19.65
N TYR A 198 11.84 6.80 -19.64
CA TYR A 198 12.83 7.25 -18.67
C TYR A 198 13.44 8.59 -19.09
N LEU A 199 12.84 9.69 -18.63
CA LEU A 199 13.38 11.04 -18.84
C LEU A 199 14.42 11.38 -17.76
N GLU A 200 15.63 11.75 -18.17
CA GLU A 200 16.69 12.36 -17.34
C GLU A 200 16.96 11.71 -15.96
N LYS A 201 17.04 10.38 -15.89
CA LYS A 201 17.34 9.61 -14.66
C LYS A 201 16.38 9.87 -13.48
N ASN A 202 15.10 10.19 -13.73
CA ASN A 202 14.07 10.47 -12.70
C ASN A 202 14.37 11.71 -11.82
N LYS A 203 15.10 12.72 -12.31
CA LYS A 203 15.37 13.95 -11.53
C LYS A 203 14.10 14.74 -11.16
N SER A 204 13.03 14.62 -11.94
CA SER A 204 11.74 15.32 -11.73
C SER A 204 10.85 14.68 -10.67
N SER A 205 11.21 13.50 -10.14
CA SER A 205 10.43 12.90 -9.05
C SER A 205 10.78 13.59 -7.73
N HIS A 206 9.82 14.31 -7.14
CA HIS A 206 9.93 14.86 -5.77
C HIS A 206 9.96 13.77 -4.68
N PHE A 207 10.03 12.49 -5.07
CA PHE A 207 10.20 11.37 -4.16
C PHE A 207 11.53 11.48 -3.41
N ARG A 208 11.47 11.69 -2.09
CA ARG A 208 12.63 11.73 -1.20
C ARG A 208 13.00 10.31 -0.81
N PRO A 209 14.08 9.72 -1.38
CA PRO A 209 14.25 8.27 -1.36
C PRO A 209 14.28 7.64 0.03
N VAL A 210 14.85 8.35 1.02
CA VAL A 210 14.96 7.84 2.39
C VAL A 210 13.68 8.10 3.18
N ALA A 211 13.20 9.35 3.20
CA ALA A 211 12.06 9.74 4.04
C ALA A 211 10.76 9.06 3.59
N ASP A 212 10.51 8.98 2.28
CA ASP A 212 9.28 8.40 1.74
C ASP A 212 9.31 6.87 1.80
N SER A 213 10.49 6.25 1.59
CA SER A 213 10.66 4.82 1.85
C SER A 213 10.40 4.48 3.31
N ILE A 214 10.91 5.26 4.27
CA ILE A 214 10.64 5.04 5.70
C ILE A 214 9.15 5.13 5.98
N ARG A 215 8.40 6.07 5.36
CA ARG A 215 6.94 6.16 5.55
C ARG A 215 6.21 4.94 4.97
N ILE A 216 6.61 4.48 3.79
CA ILE A 216 6.06 3.27 3.15
C ILE A 216 6.34 2.03 4.01
N TYR A 217 7.55 1.91 4.56
CA TYR A 217 7.98 0.78 5.39
C TYR A 217 7.64 0.95 6.87
N ALA A 218 7.15 2.11 7.32
CA ALA A 218 6.94 2.41 8.73
C ALA A 218 6.09 1.34 9.45
N PRO A 219 4.99 0.81 8.87
CA PRO A 219 4.22 -0.25 9.53
C PRO A 219 5.04 -1.52 9.80
N ILE A 220 5.99 -1.85 8.92
CA ILE A 220 6.86 -3.03 9.03
C ILE A 220 8.00 -2.74 9.98
N LEU A 221 8.64 -1.57 9.86
CA LEU A 221 9.71 -1.15 10.77
C LEU A 221 9.22 -1.08 12.21
N LYS A 222 7.99 -0.60 12.45
CA LYS A 222 7.35 -0.60 13.77
C LYS A 222 7.10 -2.02 14.30
N PHE A 223 6.75 -2.96 13.42
CA PHE A 223 6.58 -4.37 13.80
C PHE A 223 7.92 -5.08 14.05
N CYS A 224 8.94 -4.78 13.25
CA CYS A 224 10.30 -5.25 13.48
C CYS A 224 10.81 -4.74 14.83
N SER A 225 10.61 -3.45 15.13
CA SER A 225 11.07 -2.88 16.40
C SER A 225 10.34 -3.49 17.60
N SER A 226 9.02 -3.66 17.54
CA SER A 226 8.27 -4.33 18.63
C SER A 226 8.73 -5.76 18.85
N SER A 227 9.00 -6.50 17.77
CA SER A 227 9.47 -7.88 17.82
C SER A 227 10.90 -8.01 18.35
N VAL A 228 11.81 -7.12 17.93
CA VAL A 228 13.19 -7.07 18.45
C VAL A 228 13.22 -6.70 19.93
N LEU A 229 12.42 -5.71 20.34
CA LEU A 229 12.31 -5.35 21.76
C LEU A 229 11.72 -6.49 22.59
N SER A 230 10.71 -7.18 22.08
CA SER A 230 10.14 -8.37 22.72
C SER A 230 11.17 -9.49 22.85
N ALA A 231 11.97 -9.76 21.80
CA ALA A 231 13.02 -10.76 21.85
C ALA A 231 14.14 -10.40 22.84
N GLY A 232 14.53 -9.12 22.89
CA GLY A 232 15.49 -8.64 23.89
C GLY A 232 14.96 -8.75 25.32
N LEU A 233 13.68 -8.45 25.53
CA LEU A 233 13.01 -8.61 26.81
C LEU A 233 12.91 -10.10 27.21
N ASP A 234 12.57 -10.99 26.28
CA ASP A 234 12.55 -12.44 26.47
C ASP A 234 13.90 -12.95 26.96
N PHE A 235 14.98 -12.55 26.27
CA PHE A 235 16.34 -12.93 26.61
C PHE A 235 16.73 -12.43 28.01
N LEU A 236 16.50 -11.14 28.31
CA LEU A 236 16.81 -10.57 29.62
C LEU A 236 16.04 -11.27 30.75
N LEU A 237 14.73 -11.46 30.57
CA LEU A 237 13.88 -12.09 31.57
C LEU A 237 14.25 -13.56 31.80
N LEU A 238 14.71 -14.27 30.77
CA LEU A 238 15.18 -15.65 30.91
C LEU A 238 16.33 -15.73 31.92
N PHE A 239 17.35 -14.88 31.81
CA PHE A 239 18.48 -14.87 32.75
C PHE A 239 18.07 -14.45 34.15
N VAL A 240 17.25 -13.40 34.28
CA VAL A 240 16.78 -12.92 35.59
C VAL A 240 15.93 -13.98 36.29
N LEU A 241 14.97 -14.58 35.60
CA LEU A 241 14.11 -15.60 36.17
C LEU A 241 14.86 -16.90 36.46
N GLN A 242 15.83 -17.28 35.62
CA GLN A 242 16.69 -18.43 35.90
C GLN A 242 17.50 -18.20 37.17
N PHE A 243 18.05 -17.01 37.35
CA PHE A 243 18.83 -16.64 38.53
C PHE A 243 17.97 -16.64 39.81
N VAL A 244 16.73 -16.12 39.73
CA VAL A 244 15.84 -16.00 40.91
C VAL A 244 15.16 -17.32 41.27
N THR A 245 14.68 -18.07 40.27
CA THR A 245 13.85 -19.27 40.49
C THR A 245 14.64 -20.56 40.53
N GLY A 246 15.84 -20.60 39.93
CA GLY A 246 16.64 -21.81 39.74
C GLY A 246 16.05 -22.83 38.74
N SER A 247 14.82 -22.63 38.28
CA SER A 247 14.11 -23.56 37.41
C SER A 247 14.11 -23.07 35.96
N LEU A 248 14.78 -23.82 35.09
CA LEU A 248 14.84 -23.53 33.66
C LEU A 248 13.45 -23.50 33.02
N LEU A 249 12.59 -24.44 33.40
CA LEU A 249 11.23 -24.49 32.89
C LEU A 249 10.43 -23.24 33.31
N ALA A 250 10.52 -22.84 34.57
CA ALA A 250 9.82 -21.64 35.06
C ALA A 250 10.36 -20.37 34.39
N ALA A 251 11.67 -20.28 34.18
CA ALA A 251 12.31 -19.16 33.50
C ALA A 251 11.91 -19.05 32.02
N VAL A 252 11.89 -20.16 31.29
CA VAL A 252 11.48 -20.21 29.87
C VAL A 252 10.00 -19.86 29.73
N VAL A 253 9.12 -20.43 30.54
CA VAL A 253 7.68 -20.16 30.46
C VAL A 253 7.38 -18.73 30.88
N GLY A 254 7.97 -18.26 31.99
CA GLY A 254 7.77 -16.90 32.50
C GLY A 254 8.26 -15.82 31.54
N SER A 255 9.47 -15.96 31.00
CA SER A 255 10.03 -15.02 30.02
C SER A 255 9.16 -14.93 28.77
N ARG A 256 8.72 -16.08 28.23
CA ARG A 256 7.84 -16.14 27.04
C ARG A 256 6.48 -15.52 27.26
N LEU A 257 5.87 -15.71 28.43
CA LEU A 257 4.60 -15.08 28.76
C LEU A 257 4.74 -13.55 28.84
N CYS A 258 5.74 -13.06 29.58
CA CYS A 258 5.99 -11.64 29.73
C CYS A 258 6.34 -10.96 28.40
N SER A 259 7.23 -11.57 27.61
CA SER A 259 7.64 -11.05 26.30
C SER A 259 6.49 -11.03 25.30
N ALA A 260 5.61 -12.04 25.32
CA ALA A 260 4.40 -12.09 24.49
C ALA A 260 3.37 -11.03 24.89
N ILE A 261 3.13 -10.81 26.19
CA ILE A 261 2.24 -9.75 26.69
C ILE A 261 2.75 -8.37 26.26
N PHE A 262 4.05 -8.12 26.42
CA PHE A 262 4.69 -6.88 25.99
C PHE A 262 4.54 -6.67 24.47
N ASN A 263 4.84 -7.70 23.67
CA ASN A 263 4.73 -7.63 22.21
C ASN A 263 3.29 -7.36 21.77
N TYR A 264 2.30 -8.01 22.38
CA TYR A 264 0.89 -7.72 22.14
C TYR A 264 0.53 -6.26 22.45
N ALA A 265 0.96 -5.74 23.60
CA ALA A 265 0.68 -4.37 24.00
C ALA A 265 1.31 -3.36 23.03
N MET A 266 2.56 -3.59 22.60
CA MET A 266 3.24 -2.78 21.60
C MET A 266 2.57 -2.86 20.23
N ASN A 267 2.24 -4.06 19.75
CA ASN A 267 1.58 -4.22 18.46
C ASN A 267 0.21 -3.55 18.43
N ARG A 268 -0.56 -3.64 19.52
CA ARG A 268 -1.86 -2.98 19.64
C ARG A 268 -1.76 -1.45 19.71
N ARG A 269 -0.81 -0.91 20.49
CA ARG A 269 -0.73 0.54 20.79
C ARG A 269 0.15 1.33 19.83
N TYR A 270 1.09 0.69 19.15
CA TYR A 270 2.12 1.37 18.36
C TYR A 270 2.16 0.94 16.90
N VAL A 271 1.97 -0.36 16.61
CA VAL A 271 2.06 -0.91 15.25
C VAL A 271 0.72 -0.83 14.51
N PHE A 272 -0.36 -1.28 15.14
CA PHE A 272 -1.70 -1.38 14.54
C PHE A 272 -2.69 -0.35 15.12
N VAL A 273 -2.25 0.90 15.24
CA VAL A 273 -3.09 2.00 15.76
C VAL A 273 -4.25 2.26 14.79
N LYS A 274 -5.47 1.92 15.22
CA LYS A 274 -6.71 2.20 14.49
C LYS A 274 -7.72 2.85 15.45
N LYS A 275 -8.51 3.81 14.95
CA LYS A 275 -9.62 4.43 15.70
C LYS A 275 -10.64 3.39 16.20
N ASP A 276 -10.86 2.32 15.43
CA ASP A 276 -11.76 1.20 15.76
C ASP A 276 -11.01 -0.09 16.11
N ALA A 277 -9.99 0.01 16.96
CA ALA A 277 -9.23 -1.15 17.39
C ALA A 277 -10.14 -2.16 18.15
N PRO A 278 -9.95 -3.48 17.93
CA PRO A 278 -10.72 -4.49 18.64
C PRO A 278 -10.53 -4.39 20.16
N ARG A 279 -11.58 -4.80 20.90
CA ARG A 279 -11.51 -4.84 22.37
C ARG A 279 -10.44 -5.84 22.80
N LEU A 280 -9.87 -5.63 23.98
CA LEU A 280 -8.85 -6.52 24.55
C LEU A 280 -9.33 -7.97 24.60
N ILE A 281 -10.59 -8.18 24.99
CA ILE A 281 -11.24 -9.48 25.09
C ILE A 281 -11.35 -10.19 23.73
N GLU A 282 -11.42 -9.46 22.62
CA GLU A 282 -11.58 -10.05 21.27
C GLU A 282 -10.24 -10.36 20.58
N SER A 283 -9.18 -9.63 20.93
CA SER A 283 -7.88 -9.68 20.24
C SER A 283 -6.82 -10.45 21.01
N ALA A 284 -6.85 -10.42 22.35
CA ALA A 284 -5.88 -11.15 23.16
C ALA A 284 -5.95 -12.69 22.96
N PRO A 285 -7.13 -13.34 22.99
CA PRO A 285 -7.18 -14.80 22.80
C PRO A 285 -6.63 -15.24 21.44
N LYS A 286 -6.94 -14.48 20.37
CA LYS A 286 -6.43 -14.75 19.02
C LYS A 286 -4.91 -14.59 18.94
N TYR A 287 -4.36 -13.58 19.62
CA TYR A 287 -2.92 -13.36 19.67
C TYR A 287 -2.21 -14.51 20.40
N PHE A 288 -2.67 -14.90 21.59
CA PHE A 288 -2.03 -15.97 22.36
C PHE A 288 -2.18 -17.34 21.68
N ALA A 289 -3.31 -17.61 21.02
CA ALA A 289 -3.45 -18.79 20.17
C ALA A 289 -2.45 -18.80 18.99
N LEU A 290 -2.23 -17.64 18.37
CA LEU A 290 -1.22 -17.48 17.33
C LEU A 290 0.20 -17.71 17.87
N VAL A 291 0.53 -17.21 19.05
CA VAL A 291 1.84 -17.44 19.70
C VAL A 291 2.07 -18.94 19.96
N ALA A 292 1.06 -19.63 20.49
CA ALA A 292 1.14 -21.08 20.73
C ALA A 292 1.33 -21.86 19.42
N LEU A 293 0.61 -21.48 18.35
CA LEU A 293 0.77 -22.07 17.02
C LEU A 293 2.18 -21.83 16.46
N ILE A 294 2.69 -20.61 16.55
CA ILE A 294 4.04 -20.26 16.08
C ILE A 294 5.10 -21.07 16.83
N MET A 295 4.92 -21.29 18.14
CA MET A 295 5.83 -22.12 18.93
C MET A 295 5.87 -23.57 18.42
N GLY A 296 4.71 -24.16 18.13
CA GLY A 296 4.63 -25.50 17.54
C GLY A 296 5.23 -25.57 16.12
N LEU A 297 4.94 -24.57 15.28
CA LEU A 297 5.48 -24.49 13.91
C LEU A 297 7.00 -24.29 13.90
N ASN A 298 7.58 -23.60 14.88
CA ASN A 298 9.03 -23.43 15.00
C ASN A 298 9.74 -24.77 15.07
N TYR A 299 9.25 -25.67 15.92
CA TYR A 299 9.80 -27.01 16.04
C TYR A 299 9.64 -27.81 14.75
N GLY A 300 8.44 -27.82 14.16
CA GLY A 300 8.16 -28.56 12.93
C GLY A 300 8.97 -28.09 11.72
N LEU A 301 9.15 -26.77 11.55
CA LEU A 301 9.97 -26.21 10.46
C LEU A 301 11.46 -26.49 10.66
N LEU A 302 11.96 -26.50 11.90
CA LEU A 302 13.34 -26.88 12.17
C LEU A 302 13.62 -28.33 11.76
N ILE A 303 12.73 -29.26 12.10
CA ILE A 303 12.83 -30.66 11.65
C ILE A 303 12.80 -30.72 10.12
N LEU A 304 11.84 -30.04 9.48
CA LEU A 304 11.74 -30.02 8.02
C LEU A 304 13.03 -29.53 7.36
N PHE A 305 13.55 -28.37 7.75
CA PHE A 305 14.72 -27.79 7.08
C PHE A 305 16.01 -28.52 7.45
N HIS A 306 16.19 -28.89 8.71
CA HIS A 306 17.45 -29.50 9.17
C HIS A 306 17.52 -31.00 8.87
N GLU A 307 16.47 -31.75 9.22
CA GLU A 307 16.48 -33.22 9.15
C GLU A 307 15.99 -33.73 7.80
N MET A 308 14.94 -33.14 7.20
CA MET A 308 14.40 -33.63 5.93
C MET A 308 15.12 -33.05 4.70
N VAL A 309 15.44 -31.75 4.72
CA VAL A 309 16.09 -31.07 3.59
C VAL A 309 17.62 -31.09 3.71
N GLY A 310 18.17 -31.31 4.91
CA GLY A 310 19.61 -31.39 5.15
C GLY A 310 20.32 -30.03 5.21
N ILE A 311 19.58 -28.95 5.48
CA ILE A 311 20.15 -27.61 5.61
C ILE A 311 20.93 -27.52 6.94
N PRO A 312 22.12 -26.88 6.98
CA PRO A 312 22.83 -26.64 8.23
C PRO A 312 21.92 -25.99 9.28
N LEU A 313 21.97 -26.47 10.52
CA LEU A 313 21.05 -26.07 11.61
C LEU A 313 20.96 -24.55 11.77
N PHE A 314 22.09 -23.85 11.64
CA PHE A 314 22.13 -22.38 11.70
C PHE A 314 21.29 -21.73 10.59
N ILE A 315 21.42 -22.19 9.35
CA ILE A 315 20.66 -21.67 8.21
C ILE A 315 19.18 -22.06 8.33
N ALA A 316 18.89 -23.30 8.74
CA ALA A 316 17.54 -23.77 9.02
C ALA A 316 16.85 -22.90 10.10
N LYS A 317 17.58 -22.54 11.17
CA LYS A 317 17.09 -21.64 12.22
C LYS A 317 16.77 -20.25 11.67
N LEU A 318 17.66 -19.66 10.88
CA LEU A 318 17.44 -18.36 10.27
C LEU A 318 16.19 -18.36 9.36
N LEU A 319 16.03 -19.39 8.52
CA LEU A 319 14.90 -19.53 7.62
C LEU A 319 13.57 -19.72 8.37
N THR A 320 13.57 -20.56 9.42
CA THR A 320 12.41 -20.78 10.28
C THR A 320 11.97 -19.49 10.98
N GLU A 321 12.90 -18.77 11.61
CA GLU A 321 12.58 -17.51 12.30
C GLU A 321 12.08 -16.44 11.32
N GLY A 322 12.73 -16.30 10.15
CA GLY A 322 12.29 -15.37 9.11
C GLY A 322 10.88 -15.69 8.60
N SER A 323 10.59 -16.96 8.33
CA SER A 323 9.29 -17.42 7.85
C SER A 323 8.19 -17.18 8.89
N LEU A 324 8.45 -17.52 10.15
CA LEU A 324 7.50 -17.33 11.25
C LEU A 324 7.29 -15.87 11.60
N PHE A 325 8.31 -15.02 11.46
CA PHE A 325 8.16 -13.57 11.63
C PHE A 325 7.17 -12.99 10.62
N VAL A 326 7.32 -13.34 9.34
CA VAL A 326 6.40 -12.90 8.29
C VAL A 326 4.99 -13.45 8.51
N PHE A 327 4.87 -14.74 8.82
CA PHE A 327 3.59 -15.37 9.13
C PHE A 327 2.89 -14.71 10.33
N SER A 328 3.65 -14.40 11.39
CA SER A 328 3.17 -13.70 12.57
C SER A 328 2.63 -12.31 12.22
N TYR A 329 3.37 -11.51 11.44
CA TYR A 329 2.91 -10.21 10.97
C TYR A 329 1.60 -10.31 10.20
N TRP A 330 1.55 -11.24 9.24
CA TRP A 330 0.39 -11.48 8.39
C TRP A 330 -0.85 -11.86 9.21
N CYS A 331 -0.70 -12.85 10.12
CA CYS A 331 -1.78 -13.31 10.98
C CYS A 331 -2.27 -12.20 11.93
N GLN A 332 -1.34 -11.44 12.52
CA GLN A 332 -1.69 -10.36 13.43
C GLN A 332 -2.47 -9.26 12.71
N ARG A 333 -2.04 -8.87 11.53
CA ARG A 333 -2.70 -7.86 10.71
C ARG A 333 -4.10 -8.30 10.26
N LYS A 334 -4.24 -9.55 9.82
CA LYS A 334 -5.44 -10.05 9.15
C LYS A 334 -6.50 -10.62 10.10
N PHE A 335 -6.09 -11.27 11.18
CA PHE A 335 -7.00 -12.00 12.07
C PHE A 335 -7.06 -11.45 13.49
N VAL A 336 -5.91 -11.05 14.06
CA VAL A 336 -5.84 -10.59 15.46
C VAL A 336 -6.34 -9.15 15.60
N PHE A 337 -5.82 -8.23 14.78
CA PHE A 337 -6.11 -6.80 14.83
C PHE A 337 -7.02 -6.33 13.69
N ARG A 338 -7.91 -7.22 13.21
CA ARG A 338 -8.92 -6.87 12.19
C ARG A 338 -9.90 -5.83 12.75
N SER A 339 -10.16 -4.76 12.00
CA SER A 339 -11.13 -3.72 12.38
C SER A 339 -12.56 -4.28 12.35
N ARG A 340 -13.43 -3.80 13.24
CA ARG A 340 -14.86 -4.17 13.26
C ARG A 340 -15.58 -3.79 11.97
N SER A 341 -15.23 -2.70 11.29
CA SER A 341 -15.85 -2.34 10.00
C SER A 341 -15.56 -3.36 8.89
N GLN A 342 -14.44 -4.10 9.00
CA GLN A 342 -14.09 -5.17 8.05
C GLN A 342 -14.66 -6.53 8.43
N ALA A 343 -15.15 -6.72 9.67
CA ALA A 343 -15.74 -7.99 10.11
C ALA A 343 -17.22 -8.12 9.73
N GLY A 344 -17.92 -6.99 9.60
CA GLY A 344 -19.27 -6.91 9.05
C GLY A 344 -19.24 -6.92 7.52
N GLY A 345 -18.93 -8.06 6.93
CA GLY A 345 -19.03 -8.26 5.48
C GLY A 345 -20.48 -8.16 5.02
N ARG A 346 -21.01 -6.95 4.84
CA ARG A 346 -21.95 -6.71 3.74
C ARG A 346 -21.10 -6.26 2.57
N PRO A 347 -21.03 -7.04 1.46
CA PRO A 347 -20.54 -6.45 0.23
C PRO A 347 -21.37 -5.17 -0.04
N PRO A 348 -20.80 -4.11 -0.65
CA PRO A 348 -21.63 -3.07 -1.22
C PRO A 348 -22.68 -3.79 -2.07
N LYS A 349 -23.97 -3.54 -1.78
CA LYS A 349 -25.08 -4.17 -2.50
C LYS A 349 -24.73 -4.09 -3.98
N ALA A 350 -24.62 -5.25 -4.64
CA ALA A 350 -24.64 -5.31 -6.08
C ALA A 350 -25.84 -4.45 -6.51
N TYR A 351 -25.55 -3.32 -7.16
CA TYR A 351 -26.58 -2.49 -7.75
C TYR A 351 -27.16 -3.32 -8.88
N VAL A 352 -28.20 -4.10 -8.55
CA VAL A 352 -29.05 -4.75 -9.54
C VAL A 352 -29.72 -3.61 -10.30
N LYS A 353 -29.11 -3.25 -11.43
CA LYS A 353 -29.69 -2.41 -12.47
C LYS A 353 -30.97 -3.11 -12.92
N ARG A 354 -32.10 -2.73 -12.30
CA ARG A 354 -33.43 -3.05 -12.81
C ARG A 354 -33.65 -2.12 -14.00
N TYR A 355 -33.15 -2.51 -15.17
CA TYR A 355 -33.73 -2.04 -16.42
C TYR A 355 -35.15 -2.61 -16.49
N LYS A 356 -36.15 -1.83 -16.09
CA LYS A 356 -37.49 -2.04 -16.60
C LYS A 356 -37.61 -1.27 -17.91
N LYS A 357 -37.67 -2.04 -19.00
CA LYS A 357 -38.30 -1.67 -20.27
C LYS A 357 -39.65 -1.01 -19.99
N VAL A 358 -39.87 0.21 -20.48
CA VAL A 358 -40.69 0.60 -21.64
C VAL A 358 -40.73 2.12 -21.63
#